data_AF-A0A7X3RC91-F1
#
_entry.id   AF-A0A7X3RC91-F1
#
_cell.length_a   1.000
_cell.length_b   1.000
_cell.length_c   1.000
_cell.angle_alpha   90.00
_cell.angle_beta   90.00
_cell.angle_gamma   90.00
#
_symmetry.space_group_name_H-M   'P 1'
#
loop_
_entity.id
_entity.type
_entity.pdbx_description
1 polymer ?
#
loop_
_entity_poly.entity_id
_entity_poly.type
_entity_poly.pdbx_seq_one_letter_code
_entity_poly.pdbx_strand_id
1 'polypeptide(L)'
;MGSVYILTNKGMPNLVKIGYTERTAEERAEELYRDRNGRAITGVPTRFDVAHEEFCDNPKELETLIHQELNELRFNKDREFFTFPEPSEAIQKLKEVHRLQPSHANCVSSDSPWRKWTSQFLTRFSKLSNRRTPAPKEEEQF
;
A
#
# COMPACT_ATOMS: atom_id res chain seq x y z
N MET A 1 -8.32 14.54 9.16
CA MET A 1 -6.91 14.40 8.75
C MET A 1 -6.37 13.12 9.34
N GLY A 2 -5.50 12.43 8.63
CA GLY A 2 -4.84 11.22 9.12
C GLY A 2 -3.74 10.81 8.17
N SER A 3 -3.39 9.53 8.14
CA SER A 3 -2.30 9.02 7.32
C SER A 3 -2.61 7.65 6.72
N VAL A 4 -1.97 7.37 5.59
CA VAL A 4 -1.82 6.00 5.07
C VAL A 4 -0.41 5.55 5.42
N TYR A 5 -0.28 4.36 6.00
CA TYR A 5 0.98 3.82 6.48
C TYR A 5 1.36 2.56 5.74
N ILE A 6 2.66 2.25 5.78
CA ILE A 6 3.24 1.00 5.31
C ILE A 6 3.97 0.36 6.48
N LEU A 7 3.55 -0.84 6.86
CA LEU A 7 4.21 -1.63 7.91
C LEU A 7 4.94 -2.83 7.31
N THR A 8 6.09 -3.14 7.90
CA THR A 8 6.86 -4.35 7.63
C THR A 8 6.90 -5.23 8.85
N ASN A 9 7.20 -6.52 8.66
CA ASN A 9 7.30 -7.48 9.75
C ASN A 9 8.46 -8.42 9.46
N LYS A 10 9.44 -8.52 10.37
CA LYS A 10 10.64 -9.35 10.16
C LYS A 10 10.31 -10.84 9.98
N GLY A 11 9.21 -11.31 10.56
CA GLY A 11 8.71 -12.67 10.37
C GLY A 11 7.91 -12.89 9.07
N MET A 12 7.69 -11.84 8.26
CA MET A 12 6.99 -11.88 6.98
C MET A 12 7.79 -11.12 5.90
N PRO A 13 8.93 -11.66 5.45
CA PRO A 13 9.75 -11.01 4.43
C PRO A 13 8.97 -10.87 3.11
N ASN A 14 9.31 -9.84 2.34
CA ASN A 14 8.70 -9.47 1.06
C ASN A 14 7.20 -9.13 1.13
N LEU A 15 6.65 -8.92 2.33
CA LEU A 15 5.28 -8.52 2.55
C LEU A 15 5.23 -7.19 3.29
N VAL A 16 4.40 -6.29 2.78
CA VAL A 16 4.05 -5.04 3.44
C VAL A 16 2.57 -5.00 3.73
N LYS A 17 2.19 -4.45 4.89
CA LYS A 17 0.80 -4.10 5.19
C LYS A 17 0.58 -2.63 4.87
N ILE A 18 -0.42 -2.33 4.06
CA ILE A 18 -0.82 -0.96 3.75
C ILE A 18 -2.17 -0.72 4.38
N GLY A 19 -2.29 0.28 5.25
CA GLY A 19 -3.56 0.63 5.90
C GLY A 19 -3.59 2.11 6.23
N TYR A 20 -4.66 2.55 6.86
CA TYR A 20 -4.81 3.94 7.26
C TYR A 20 -5.11 4.10 8.75
N THR A 21 -4.85 5.30 9.25
CA THR A 21 -5.17 5.68 10.63
C THR A 21 -5.54 7.16 10.70
N GLU A 22 -6.35 7.51 11.70
CA GLU A 22 -6.59 8.90 12.11
C GLU A 22 -5.69 9.31 13.30
N ARG A 23 -4.84 8.39 13.75
CA ARG A 23 -3.84 8.56 14.81
C ARG A 23 -2.44 8.41 14.21
N THR A 24 -1.50 7.76 14.90
CA THR A 24 -0.16 7.48 14.34
C THR A 24 -0.03 6.05 13.84
N ALA A 25 0.87 5.85 12.88
CA ALA A 25 1.23 4.52 12.38
C ALA A 25 1.80 3.61 13.48
N GLU A 26 2.55 4.15 14.43
CA GLU A 26 3.15 3.40 15.54
C GLU A 26 2.08 2.83 16.49
N GLU A 27 1.09 3.64 16.86
CA GLU A 27 -0.03 3.17 17.68
C GLU A 27 -0.77 2.03 16.97
N ARG A 28 -0.98 2.18 15.66
CA ARG A 28 -1.67 1.17 14.87
C ARG A 28 -0.84 -0.11 14.72
N ALA A 29 0.47 0.00 14.57
CA ALA A 29 1.39 -1.13 14.55
C ALA A 29 1.32 -1.94 15.86
N GLU A 30 1.23 -1.26 17.01
CA GLU A 30 1.13 -1.91 18.31
C GLU A 30 -0.23 -2.61 18.50
N GLU A 31 -1.33 -1.97 18.11
CA GLU A 31 -2.67 -2.56 18.14
C GLU A 31 -2.80 -3.80 17.28
N LEU A 32 -2.11 -3.82 16.14
CA LEU A 32 -2.10 -4.98 15.24
C LEU A 32 -1.24 -6.13 15.77
N TYR A 33 -0.37 -5.86 16.75
CA TYR A 33 0.42 -6.89 17.41
C TYR A 33 -0.18 -7.33 18.75
N ARG A 34 -0.93 -6.48 19.46
CA ARG A 34 -1.45 -6.77 20.81
C ARG A 34 -2.96 -6.90 20.90
N ASP A 35 -3.42 -7.90 21.65
CA ASP A 35 -4.80 -8.02 22.08
C ASP A 35 -5.12 -7.09 23.26
N ARG A 36 -6.40 -7.03 23.64
CA ARG A 36 -6.91 -6.21 24.76
C ARG A 36 -6.27 -6.52 26.12
N ASN A 37 -5.60 -7.66 26.27
CA ASN A 37 -4.92 -8.08 27.50
C ASN A 37 -3.40 -7.87 27.40
N GLY A 38 -2.91 -7.20 26.35
CA GLY A 38 -1.50 -6.95 26.10
C GLY A 38 -0.71 -8.14 25.55
N ARG A 39 -1.40 -9.22 25.14
CA ARG A 39 -0.77 -10.44 24.58
C ARG A 39 -0.58 -10.30 23.08
N ALA A 40 0.39 -11.01 22.52
CA ALA A 40 0.57 -11.05 21.07
C ALA A 40 -0.66 -11.64 20.36
N ILE A 41 -1.10 -11.00 19.27
CA ILE A 41 -2.19 -11.47 18.42
C ILE A 41 -1.75 -12.76 17.71
N THR A 42 -2.58 -13.78 17.79
CA THR A 42 -2.34 -15.06 17.10
C THR A 42 -2.25 -14.84 15.59
N GLY A 43 -1.20 -15.40 14.97
CA GLY A 43 -0.98 -15.28 13.53
C GLY A 43 -0.16 -14.06 13.09
N VAL A 44 0.37 -13.27 14.03
CA VAL A 44 1.37 -12.23 13.74
C VAL A 44 2.71 -12.67 14.35
N PRO A 45 3.72 -13.00 13.54
CA PRO A 45 4.93 -13.68 14.02
C PRO A 45 5.84 -12.77 14.87
N THR A 46 6.02 -11.51 14.46
CA THR A 46 6.79 -10.50 15.22
C THR A 46 6.05 -9.17 15.26
N ARG A 47 6.60 -8.17 15.94
CA ARG A 47 6.08 -6.79 15.86
C ARG A 47 6.17 -6.25 14.43
N PHE A 48 5.32 -5.28 14.15
CA PHE A 48 5.40 -4.46 12.96
C PHE A 48 6.35 -3.28 13.17
N ASP A 49 7.13 -2.96 12.16
CA ASP A 49 7.93 -1.74 12.08
C ASP A 49 7.24 -0.78 11.09
N VAL A 50 7.20 0.52 11.42
CA VAL A 50 6.67 1.56 10.52
C VAL A 50 7.74 1.86 9.47
N ALA A 51 7.48 1.46 8.22
CA ALA A 51 8.39 1.74 7.12
C ALA A 51 8.17 3.15 6.53
N HIS A 52 6.91 3.61 6.51
CA HIS A 52 6.52 4.94 6.04
C HIS A 52 5.13 5.33 6.51
N GLU A 53 4.91 6.63 6.62
CA GLU A 53 3.63 7.25 6.92
C GLU A 53 3.43 8.47 6.01
N GLU A 54 2.28 8.51 5.33
CA GLU A 54 1.93 9.56 4.36
C GLU A 54 0.66 10.30 4.83
N PHE A 55 0.81 11.53 5.31
CA PHE A 55 -0.29 12.34 5.83
C PHE A 55 -1.15 12.92 4.71
N CYS A 56 -2.47 12.85 4.88
CA CYS A 56 -3.44 13.37 3.93
C CYS A 56 -4.78 13.72 4.60
N ASP A 57 -5.61 14.47 3.89
CA ASP A 57 -6.92 14.89 4.39
C ASP A 57 -7.92 13.73 4.46
N ASN A 58 -7.89 12.85 3.46
CA ASN A 58 -8.82 11.72 3.27
C ASN A 58 -8.08 10.37 3.20
N PRO A 59 -7.50 9.90 4.31
CA PRO A 59 -6.64 8.72 4.34
C PRO A 59 -7.36 7.43 3.93
N LYS A 60 -8.65 7.29 4.25
CA LYS A 60 -9.48 6.17 3.81
C LYS A 60 -9.63 6.11 2.28
N GLU A 61 -9.76 7.26 1.63
CA GLU A 61 -9.87 7.31 0.17
C GLU A 61 -8.53 6.97 -0.48
N LEU A 62 -7.43 7.55 0.02
CA LEU A 62 -6.08 7.22 -0.45
C LEU A 62 -5.76 5.74 -0.31
N GLU A 63 -6.10 5.14 0.83
CA GLU A 63 -5.94 3.71 1.09
C GLU A 63 -6.72 2.85 0.09
N THR A 64 -7.98 3.21 -0.17
CA THR A 64 -8.81 2.49 -1.14
C THR A 64 -8.20 2.55 -2.54
N LEU A 65 -7.67 3.71 -2.97
CA LEU A 65 -7.03 3.86 -4.27
C LEU A 65 -5.76 3.02 -4.40
N ILE A 66 -4.85 3.10 -3.43
CA ILE A 66 -3.60 2.32 -3.47
C ILE A 66 -3.88 0.81 -3.39
N HIS A 67 -4.89 0.39 -2.62
CA HIS A 67 -5.30 -1.03 -2.58
C HIS A 67 -5.84 -1.53 -3.92
N GLN A 68 -6.61 -0.70 -4.64
CA GLN A 68 -7.10 -1.04 -5.97
C GLN A 68 -5.97 -1.11 -6.99
N GLU A 69 -5.03 -0.16 -6.96
CA GLU A 69 -3.86 -0.15 -7.84
C GLU A 69 -2.96 -1.37 -7.62
N LEU A 70 -2.78 -1.77 -6.36
CA LEU A 70 -1.92 -2.89 -5.98
C LEU A 70 -2.66 -4.22 -5.88
N ASN A 71 -3.89 -4.32 -6.40
CA ASN A 71 -4.72 -5.52 -6.26
C ASN A 71 -4.06 -6.78 -6.86
N GLU A 72 -3.28 -6.64 -7.93
CA GLU A 72 -2.51 -7.76 -8.52
C GLU A 72 -1.35 -8.23 -7.64
N LEU A 73 -0.80 -7.35 -6.80
CA LEU A 73 0.26 -7.65 -5.84
C LEU A 73 -0.28 -8.08 -4.47
N ARG A 74 -1.60 -8.08 -4.28
CA ARG A 74 -2.22 -8.44 -3.01
C ARG A 74 -2.01 -9.94 -2.72
N PHE A 75 -1.32 -10.24 -1.63
CA PHE A 75 -0.95 -11.61 -1.25
C PHE A 75 -2.16 -12.46 -0.87
N ASN A 76 -3.12 -11.88 -0.16
CA ASN A 76 -4.39 -12.51 0.19
C ASN A 76 -5.52 -11.52 -0.06
N LYS A 77 -6.53 -11.91 -0.84
CA LYS A 77 -7.64 -11.02 -1.23
C LYS A 77 -8.40 -10.42 -0.05
N ASP A 78 -8.47 -11.16 1.06
CA ASP A 78 -9.18 -10.79 2.29
C ASP A 78 -8.29 -10.02 3.28
N ARG A 79 -7.01 -9.78 2.95
CA ARG A 79 -6.08 -9.06 3.80
C ARG A 79 -5.33 -7.97 3.05
N GLU A 80 -4.94 -6.95 3.79
CA GLU A 80 -4.27 -5.77 3.25
C GLU A 80 -2.74 -5.94 3.19
N PHE A 81 -2.30 -7.14 2.78
CA PHE A 81 -0.88 -7.48 2.59
C PHE A 81 -0.54 -7.55 1.11
N PHE A 82 0.58 -6.96 0.73
CA PHE A 82 1.02 -6.83 -0.65
C PHE A 82 2.47 -7.32 -0.79
N THR A 83 2.74 -8.01 -1.89
CA THR A 83 4.06 -8.57 -2.19
C THR A 83 4.96 -7.50 -2.80
N PHE A 84 6.04 -7.17 -2.10
CA PHE A 84 7.09 -6.26 -2.57
C PHE A 84 8.45 -6.81 -2.13
N PRO A 85 9.43 -6.96 -3.04
CA PRO A 85 10.79 -7.34 -2.66
C PRO A 85 11.39 -6.35 -1.66
N GLU A 86 11.19 -5.05 -1.90
CA GLU A 86 11.69 -3.98 -1.05
C GLU A 86 10.55 -3.03 -0.63
N PRO A 87 10.44 -2.64 0.66
CA PRO A 87 9.40 -1.72 1.12
C PRO A 87 9.42 -0.36 0.43
N SER A 88 10.60 0.07 -0.06
CA SER A 88 10.80 1.33 -0.77
C SER A 88 9.95 1.46 -2.03
N GLU A 89 9.66 0.35 -2.72
CA GLU A 89 8.80 0.32 -3.90
C GLU A 89 7.34 0.64 -3.55
N ALA A 90 6.84 0.05 -2.46
CA ALA A 90 5.50 0.35 -1.95
C ALA A 90 5.38 1.82 -1.52
N ILE A 91 6.43 2.37 -0.91
CA ILE A 91 6.50 3.79 -0.51
C ILE A 91 6.42 4.71 -1.73
N GLN A 92 7.19 4.40 -2.77
CA GLN A 92 7.15 5.17 -4.02
C GLN A 92 5.76 5.14 -4.65
N LYS A 93 5.11 3.97 -4.66
CA LYS A 93 3.75 3.81 -5.16
C LYS A 93 2.73 4.61 -4.38
N LEU A 94 2.77 4.55 -3.05
CA LEU A 94 1.89 5.35 -2.20
C LEU A 94 2.04 6.86 -2.47
N LYS A 95 3.28 7.35 -2.58
CA LYS A 95 3.56 8.77 -2.89
C LYS A 95 3.07 9.17 -4.27
N GLU A 96 3.19 8.28 -5.25
CA GLU A 96 2.68 8.50 -6.60
C GLU A 96 1.15 8.62 -6.60
N VAL A 97 0.44 7.69 -5.97
CA VAL A 97 -1.02 7.74 -5.84
C VAL A 97 -1.47 8.99 -5.09
N HIS A 98 -0.82 9.31 -3.97
CA HIS A 98 -1.14 10.50 -3.17
C HIS A 98 -1.02 11.79 -3.99
N ARG A 99 0.07 11.94 -4.77
CA ARG A 99 0.27 13.10 -5.65
C ARG A 99 -0.79 13.21 -6.75
N LEU A 100 -1.25 12.07 -7.25
CA LEU A 100 -2.20 12.02 -8.36
C LEU A 100 -3.66 12.08 -7.91
N GLN A 101 -3.92 12.12 -6.59
CA GLN A 101 -5.25 12.38 -6.08
C GLN A 101 -5.72 13.77 -6.54
N PRO A 102 -6.92 13.88 -7.13
CA PRO A 102 -7.51 15.19 -7.39
C PRO A 102 -7.64 15.94 -6.06
N SER A 103 -7.09 17.15 -5.97
CA SER A 103 -7.44 18.02 -4.87
C SER A 103 -8.96 18.25 -4.92
N HIS A 104 -9.62 18.16 -3.77
CA HIS A 104 -11.06 18.41 -3.61
C HIS A 104 -11.50 19.84 -4.03
N ALA A 105 -10.61 20.64 -4.64
CA ALA A 105 -10.90 21.95 -5.22
C ALA A 105 -11.85 21.88 -6.44
N ASN A 106 -12.25 20.69 -6.90
CA ASN A 106 -13.35 20.54 -7.85
C ASN A 106 -14.31 19.42 -7.41
N CYS A 107 -15.58 19.80 -7.24
CA CYS A 107 -16.78 18.95 -7.20
C CYS A 107 -17.27 18.46 -5.82
N VAL A 108 -17.94 19.38 -5.11
CA VAL A 108 -19.10 19.04 -4.27
C VAL A 108 -20.26 18.67 -5.20
N SER A 109 -20.47 17.38 -5.47
CA SER A 109 -21.73 16.90 -6.04
C SER A 109 -21.95 15.45 -5.66
N SER A 110 -23.20 15.10 -5.32
CA SER A 110 -23.66 13.85 -4.69
C SER A 110 -23.53 12.59 -5.54
N ASP A 111 -22.79 12.64 -6.64
CA ASP A 111 -22.44 11.49 -7.48
C ASP A 111 -20.94 11.22 -7.35
N SER A 112 -20.59 10.47 -6.30
CA SER A 112 -19.32 9.78 -6.11
C SER A 112 -18.51 9.52 -7.41
N PRO A 113 -17.49 10.36 -7.72
CA PRO A 113 -16.75 10.33 -8.99
C PRO A 113 -15.88 9.08 -9.21
N TRP A 114 -15.70 8.25 -8.18
CA TRP A 114 -14.70 7.17 -8.14
C TRP A 114 -14.99 5.98 -9.08
N ARG A 115 -16.23 5.77 -9.55
CA ARG A 115 -16.52 4.72 -10.55
C ARG A 115 -16.09 5.09 -11.97
N LYS A 116 -15.89 6.38 -12.28
CA LYS A 116 -15.60 6.86 -13.65
C LYS A 116 -14.11 7.05 -13.92
N TRP A 117 -13.29 7.26 -12.89
CA TRP A 117 -11.87 7.60 -13.02
C TRP A 117 -10.93 6.38 -13.08
N THR A 118 -11.34 5.22 -12.56
CA THR A 118 -10.57 3.96 -12.62
C THR A 118 -10.27 3.53 -14.05
N SER A 119 -11.19 3.76 -14.99
CA SER A 119 -11.00 3.34 -16.38
C SER A 119 -9.89 4.10 -17.12
N GLN A 120 -9.64 5.37 -16.81
CA GLN A 120 -8.65 6.16 -17.54
C GLN A 120 -7.25 6.07 -16.93
N PHE A 121 -7.17 5.85 -15.61
CA PHE A 121 -5.93 5.69 -14.85
C PHE A 121 -5.31 4.29 -15.00
N LEU A 122 -6.12 3.22 -14.90
CA LEU A 122 -5.67 1.84 -15.16
C LEU A 122 -5.14 1.68 -16.60
N THR A 123 -5.76 2.36 -17.56
CA THR A 123 -5.33 2.34 -18.97
C THR A 123 -4.01 3.07 -19.20
N ARG A 124 -3.65 4.05 -18.37
CA ARG A 124 -2.41 4.83 -18.50
C ARG A 124 -1.22 4.12 -17.84
N PHE A 125 -1.43 3.30 -16.81
CA PHE A 125 -0.36 2.55 -16.13
C PHE A 125 0.00 1.20 -16.74
N SER A 126 -0.95 0.51 -17.42
CA SER A 126 -0.66 -0.75 -18.13
C SER A 126 0.43 -0.62 -19.21
N LYS A 127 0.71 0.61 -19.67
CA LYS A 127 1.78 0.91 -20.63
C LYS A 127 3.17 1.09 -19.99
N LEU A 128 3.26 1.30 -18.67
CA LEU A 128 4.53 1.51 -17.96
C LEU A 128 5.11 0.21 -17.37
N SER A 129 4.28 -0.79 -17.04
CA SER A 129 4.73 -2.08 -16.51
C SER A 129 5.35 -3.03 -17.55
N ASN A 130 5.33 -2.67 -18.84
CA ASN A 130 5.79 -3.57 -19.93
C ASN A 130 7.24 -3.32 -20.40
N ARG A 131 8.07 -2.59 -19.65
CA ARG A 131 9.53 -2.58 -19.90
C ARG A 131 10.19 -3.70 -19.09
N ARG A 132 10.08 -4.93 -19.61
CA ARG A 132 10.91 -6.05 -19.16
C ARG A 132 12.37 -5.71 -19.43
N THR A 133 13.20 -5.71 -18.37
CA THR A 133 14.64 -5.86 -18.51
C THR A 133 14.94 -7.27 -19.07
N PRO A 134 15.77 -7.40 -20.11
CA PRO A 134 16.21 -8.73 -20.56
C PRO A 134 17.10 -9.38 -19.48
N ALA A 135 16.87 -10.67 -19.22
CA ALA A 135 17.67 -11.47 -18.31
C ALA A 135 19.16 -11.51 -18.76
N PRO A 136 20.13 -11.50 -17.84
CA PRO A 136 21.54 -11.68 -18.20
C PRO A 136 21.77 -13.08 -18.77
N LYS A 137 22.55 -13.16 -19.85
CA LYS A 137 22.93 -14.43 -20.49
C LYS A 137 23.91 -15.16 -19.59
N GLU A 138 23.63 -16.42 -19.31
CA GLU A 138 24.57 -17.35 -18.65
C GLU A 138 25.79 -17.52 -19.56
N GLU A 139 26.98 -17.16 -19.05
CA GLU A 139 28.26 -17.45 -19.69
C GLU A 139 28.65 -18.89 -19.34
N GLU A 140 28.69 -19.74 -20.37
CA GLU A 140 29.30 -21.07 -20.34
C GLU A 140 30.79 -20.94 -19.98
N GLN A 141 31.20 -21.54 -18.86
CA GLN A 141 32.60 -21.76 -18.54
C GLN A 141 33.02 -23.13 -19.11
N PHE A 142 33.95 -23.08 -20.07
CA PHE A 142 34.77 -24.22 -20.50
C PHE A 142 35.86 -24.53 -19.47
#